data_AF-A0A530BM66-F1
#
_entry.id   AF-A0A530BM66-F1
#
_cell.length_a   1.000
_cell.length_b   1.000
_cell.length_c   1.000
_cell.angle_alpha   90.00
_cell.angle_beta   90.00
_cell.angle_gamma   90.00
#
_symmetry.space_group_name_H-M   'P 1'
#
loop_
_entity.id
_entity.type
_entity.pdbx_description
1 polymer ?
#
loop_
_entity_poly.entity_id
_entity_poly.type
_entity_poly.pdbx_seq_one_letter_code
_entity_poly.pdbx_strand_id
1 'polypeptide(L)'
;AHMPDLPIVVDHAAKPFIAKGILEPWASDMVALAKRPSVVCKFSGLVTEAGPNWSIAGLKPYADHLLACFGPDRLMFGSDWPVC
;
A
#
# COMPACT_ATOMS: atom_id res chain seq x y z
N ALA A 1 -17.52 19.56 -9.74
CA ALA A 1 -17.18 18.89 -11.02
C ALA A 1 -16.82 17.44 -10.74
N HIS A 2 -17.28 16.47 -11.53
CA HIS A 2 -16.95 15.04 -11.39
C HIS A 2 -15.74 14.73 -12.30
N MET A 3 -14.67 14.13 -11.76
CA MET A 3 -13.41 13.85 -12.48
C MET A 3 -13.09 12.33 -12.46
N PRO A 4 -13.77 11.51 -13.28
CA PRO A 4 -13.63 10.05 -13.22
C PRO A 4 -12.23 9.56 -13.62
N ASP A 5 -11.57 10.30 -14.52
CA ASP A 5 -10.30 9.89 -15.13
C ASP A 5 -9.07 10.51 -14.46
N LEU A 6 -9.25 11.31 -13.40
CA LEU A 6 -8.14 11.88 -12.65
C LEU A 6 -7.31 10.75 -12.02
N PRO A 7 -6.01 10.62 -12.34
CA PRO A 7 -5.14 9.65 -11.67
C PRO A 7 -5.00 10.00 -10.19
N ILE A 8 -5.24 9.00 -9.32
CA ILE A 8 -5.15 9.14 -7.86
C ILE A 8 -4.11 8.15 -7.36
N VAL A 9 -3.16 8.64 -6.54
CA VAL A 9 -2.14 7.81 -5.93
C VAL A 9 -2.48 7.60 -4.46
N VAL A 10 -2.59 6.35 -4.03
CA VAL A 10 -2.57 5.99 -2.61
C VAL A 10 -1.13 6.09 -2.14
N ASP A 11 -0.88 7.07 -1.28
CA ASP A 11 0.45 7.35 -0.75
C ASP A 11 0.83 6.32 0.33
N HIS A 12 2.11 5.88 0.32
CA HIS A 12 2.71 4.94 1.28
C HIS A 12 1.81 3.77 1.72
N ALA A 13 1.19 3.09 0.75
CA ALA A 13 0.25 1.98 0.99
C ALA A 13 -0.88 2.30 1.99
N ALA A 14 -1.25 3.57 2.17
CA ALA A 14 -2.20 4.03 3.20
C ALA A 14 -1.79 3.66 4.65
N LYS A 15 -0.49 3.48 4.92
CA LYS A 15 0.09 3.28 6.25
C LYS A 15 -0.61 2.20 7.10
N PRO A 16 -0.56 0.93 6.70
CA PRO A 16 -1.11 -0.16 7.50
C PRO A 16 -0.42 -0.26 8.86
N PHE A 17 -1.13 -0.78 9.87
CA PHE A 17 -0.57 -1.01 11.22
C PHE A 17 0.31 -2.27 11.28
N ILE A 18 1.41 -2.31 10.52
CA ILE A 18 2.28 -3.49 10.34
C ILE A 18 2.95 -3.90 11.65
N ALA A 19 3.47 -2.95 12.43
CA ALA A 19 4.08 -3.23 13.73
C ALA A 19 3.13 -3.94 14.73
N LYS A 20 1.80 -3.84 14.52
CA LYS A 20 0.78 -4.51 15.31
C LYS A 20 0.27 -5.81 14.67
N GLY A 21 0.74 -6.17 13.47
CA GLY A 21 0.26 -7.32 12.70
C GLY A 21 -1.20 -7.21 12.28
N ILE A 22 -1.75 -5.99 12.22
CA ILE A 22 -3.16 -5.76 11.90
C ILE A 22 -3.29 -5.60 10.38
N LEU A 23 -4.15 -6.42 9.78
CA LEU A 23 -4.42 -6.42 8.35
C LEU A 23 -5.75 -5.74 8.00
N GLU A 24 -6.78 -5.95 8.81
CA GLU A 24 -8.11 -5.34 8.62
C GLU A 24 -8.28 -4.09 9.51
N PRO A 25 -9.02 -3.07 9.05
CA PRO A 25 -9.79 -2.99 7.80
C PRO A 25 -8.97 -2.60 6.57
N TRP A 26 -7.67 -2.31 6.75
CA TRP A 26 -6.79 -1.83 5.69
C TRP A 26 -6.86 -2.70 4.42
N ALA A 27 -6.82 -4.03 4.56
CA ALA A 27 -6.89 -4.91 3.41
C ALA A 27 -8.19 -4.77 2.63
N SER A 28 -9.34 -4.76 3.31
CA SER A 28 -10.65 -4.54 2.68
C SER A 28 -10.75 -3.16 2.00
N ASP A 29 -10.21 -2.12 2.63
CA ASP A 29 -10.21 -0.76 2.07
C ASP A 29 -9.32 -0.66 0.82
N MET A 30 -8.15 -1.31 0.81
CA MET A 30 -7.29 -1.35 -0.37
C MET A 30 -7.96 -2.08 -1.55
N VAL A 31 -8.74 -3.14 -1.29
CA VAL A 31 -9.56 -3.81 -2.32
C VAL A 31 -10.60 -2.84 -2.88
N ALA A 32 -11.29 -2.08 -2.02
CA ALA A 32 -12.28 -1.11 -2.45
C ALA A 32 -11.68 0.00 -3.33
N LEU A 33 -10.49 0.49 -2.97
CA LEU A 33 -9.74 1.46 -3.77
C LEU A 33 -9.30 0.87 -5.11
N ALA A 34 -8.78 -0.36 -5.11
CA ALA A 34 -8.25 -1.01 -6.31
C ALA A 34 -9.31 -1.33 -7.37
N LYS A 35 -10.60 -1.41 -6.99
CA LYS A 35 -11.73 -1.51 -7.94
C LYS A 35 -11.84 -0.28 -8.86
N ARG A 36 -11.21 0.84 -8.52
CA ARG A 36 -11.19 2.06 -9.32
C ARG A 36 -9.95 2.03 -10.24
N PRO A 37 -10.12 2.00 -11.57
CA PRO A 37 -8.99 1.85 -12.49
C PRO A 37 -8.03 3.05 -12.47
N SER A 38 -8.51 4.25 -12.15
CA SER A 38 -7.70 5.47 -12.02
C SER A 38 -6.91 5.57 -10.71
N VAL A 39 -7.08 4.61 -9.79
CA VAL A 39 -6.33 4.56 -8.53
C VAL A 39 -5.12 3.63 -8.69
N VAL A 40 -3.95 4.18 -8.39
CA VAL A 40 -2.68 3.46 -8.29
C VAL A 40 -2.17 3.54 -6.85
N CYS A 41 -1.21 2.71 -6.47
CA CYS A 41 -0.64 2.71 -5.12
C CYS A 41 0.88 2.80 -5.14
N LYS A 42 1.42 3.62 -4.24
CA LYS A 42 2.86 3.75 -4.04
C LYS A 42 3.33 2.68 -3.06
N PHE A 43 4.07 1.70 -3.56
CA PHE A 43 4.74 0.66 -2.79
C PHE A 43 5.96 1.25 -2.08
N SER A 44 5.70 1.82 -0.90
CA SER A 44 6.67 2.52 -0.07
C SER A 44 6.17 2.61 1.37
N GLY A 45 7.05 2.86 2.34
CA GLY A 45 6.69 3.07 3.74
C GLY A 45 6.39 1.81 4.56
N LEU A 46 6.39 0.61 3.96
CA LEU A 46 6.12 -0.63 4.70
C LEU A 46 7.17 -0.91 5.78
N VAL A 47 8.45 -0.61 5.53
CA VAL A 47 9.51 -0.77 6.54
C VAL A 47 9.30 0.19 7.71
N THR A 48 8.99 1.45 7.42
CA THR A 48 8.66 2.49 8.40
C THR A 48 7.52 2.05 9.32
N GLU A 49 6.42 1.55 8.76
CA GLU A 49 5.23 1.12 9.52
C GLU A 49 5.44 -0.21 10.26
N ALA A 50 6.42 -1.02 9.87
CA ALA A 50 6.78 -2.27 10.54
C ALA A 50 7.69 -2.06 11.76
N GLY A 51 8.37 -0.92 11.85
CA GLY A 51 9.27 -0.57 12.93
C GLY A 51 10.64 -1.28 12.88
N PRO A 52 11.48 -1.13 13.92
CA PRO A 52 12.90 -1.48 13.88
C PRO A 52 13.20 -2.97 13.75
N ASN A 53 12.26 -3.84 14.14
CA ASN A 53 12.41 -5.30 14.10
C ASN A 53 11.70 -5.93 12.89
N TRP A 54 11.56 -5.18 11.79
CA TRP A 54 10.87 -5.66 10.61
C TRP A 54 11.56 -6.91 10.04
N SER A 55 10.77 -7.74 9.37
CA SER A 55 11.28 -8.91 8.65
C SER A 55 10.53 -9.07 7.34
N ILE A 56 11.15 -9.75 6.37
CA ILE A 56 10.50 -10.08 5.10
C ILE A 56 9.18 -10.82 5.35
N ALA A 57 9.17 -11.78 6.29
CA ALA A 57 7.97 -12.53 6.65
C ALA A 57 6.85 -11.64 7.21
N GLY A 58 7.19 -10.59 7.99
CA GLY A 58 6.23 -9.62 8.51
C GLY A 58 5.69 -8.66 7.45
N LEU A 59 6.49 -8.30 6.44
CA LEU A 59 6.07 -7.42 5.35
C LEU A 59 5.29 -8.16 4.25
N LYS A 60 5.57 -9.45 4.05
CA LYS A 60 5.03 -10.24 2.94
C LYS A 60 3.50 -10.19 2.83
N PRO A 61 2.70 -10.29 3.91
CA PRO A 61 1.24 -10.22 3.80
C PRO A 61 0.75 -8.91 3.18
N TYR A 62 1.37 -7.79 3.54
CA TYR A 62 1.03 -6.46 3.03
C TYR A 62 1.48 -6.30 1.57
N ALA A 63 2.69 -6.77 1.26
CA ALA A 63 3.23 -6.69 -0.08
C ALA A 63 2.46 -7.55 -1.09
N ASP A 64 2.16 -8.80 -0.73
CA ASP A 64 1.34 -9.71 -1.54
C ASP A 64 -0.07 -9.13 -1.74
N HIS A 65 -0.67 -8.55 -0.69
CA HIS A 65 -2.01 -7.96 -0.77
C HIS A 65 -2.06 -6.78 -1.73
N LEU A 66 -1.07 -5.88 -1.67
CA LEU A 66 -0.95 -4.75 -2.61
C LEU A 66 -0.79 -5.25 -4.05
N LEU A 67 0.06 -6.25 -4.28
CA LEU A 67 0.28 -6.82 -5.61
C LEU A 67 -0.98 -7.49 -6.15
N ALA A 68 -1.72 -8.23 -5.30
CA ALA A 68 -2.98 -8.87 -5.68
C ALA A 68 -4.08 -7.84 -5.99
N CYS A 69 -4.14 -6.72 -5.25
CA CYS A 69 -5.16 -5.69 -5.45
C CYS A 69 -4.89 -4.85 -6.71
N PHE A 70 -3.68 -4.32 -6.84
CA PHE A 70 -3.37 -3.32 -7.87
C PHE A 70 -2.81 -3.95 -9.15
N GLY A 71 -2.10 -5.07 -9.02
CA GLY A 71 -1.26 -5.63 -10.08
C GLY A 71 0.05 -4.83 -10.25
N PRO A 72 1.03 -5.38 -10.98
CA PRO A 72 2.33 -4.74 -11.17
C PRO A 72 2.23 -3.39 -11.90
N ASP A 73 1.25 -3.22 -12.79
CA ASP A 73 1.11 -2.00 -13.61
C ASP A 73 0.57 -0.80 -12.83
N ARG A 74 -0.03 -1.02 -11.65
CA ARG A 74 -0.60 0.04 -10.79
C ARG A 74 0.11 0.16 -9.44
N LEU A 75 1.29 -0.44 -9.32
CA LEU A 75 2.19 -0.26 -8.18
C LEU A 75 3.43 0.52 -8.57
N MET A 76 3.65 1.65 -7.89
CA MET A 76 4.83 2.49 -8.06
C MET A 76 5.81 2.25 -6.92
N PHE A 77 7.05 1.85 -7.20
CA PHE A 77 8.06 1.74 -6.15
C PHE A 77 8.51 3.12 -5.65
N GLY A 78 8.66 3.26 -4.35
CA GLY A 78 9.30 4.42 -3.73
C GLY A 78 10.06 4.01 -2.46
N SER A 79 11.24 4.59 -2.23
CA SER A 79 12.10 4.22 -1.10
C SER A 79 11.60 4.71 0.27
N ASP A 80 10.73 5.73 0.29
CA ASP A 80 10.35 6.45 1.52
C ASP A 80 11.52 7.17 2.23
N TRP A 81 12.60 7.47 1.50
CA TRP A 81 13.67 8.32 2.03
C TRP A 81 13.15 9.76 2.28
N PRO A 82 13.55 10.43 3.38
CA PRO A 82 14.53 10.05 4.40
C PRO A 82 13.97 9.35 5.65
N VAL A 83 12.74 8.81 5.59
CA VAL A 83 11.98 8.36 6.77
C VAL A 83 12.22 6.89 7.12
N CYS A 84 12.69 6.08 6.16
CA CYS A 84 12.94 4.64 6.29
C CYS A 84 13.89 4.25 7.44
#